data_AF-S6GEI1-F1
#
_entry.id   AF-S6GEI1-F1
#
_cell.length_a   1.000
_cell.length_b   1.000
_cell.length_c   1.000
_cell.angle_alpha   90.00
_cell.angle_beta   90.00
_cell.angle_gamma   90.00
#
_symmetry.space_group_name_H-M   'P 1'
#
loop_
_entity.id
_entity.type
_entity.pdbx_description
1 polymer ?
#
loop_
_entity_poly.entity_id
_entity_poly.type
_entity_poly.pdbx_seq_one_letter_code
_entity_poly.pdbx_strand_id
1 'polypeptide(L)' 'MISDWDHRYTRAEAYFPTAATKTSKFWSSMNRVDSVYGDRNFICSCPSIDVYRD' A
#
# COMPACT_ATOMS: atom_id res chain seq x y z
N MET A 1 -9.62 -1.60 11.22
CA MET A 1 -11.01 -1.26 10.86
C MET A 1 -11.03 -0.93 9.38
N ILE A 2 -11.97 -1.46 8.59
CA ILE A 2 -12.10 -1.10 7.18
C ILE A 2 -12.54 0.36 7.14
N SER A 3 -11.67 1.26 6.64
CA SER A 3 -11.98 2.69 6.52
C SER A 3 -13.09 2.93 5.49
N ASP A 4 -13.70 4.11 5.54
CA ASP A 4 -14.62 4.55 4.50
C ASP A 4 -13.92 4.62 3.13
N TRP A 5 -14.70 4.45 2.06
CA TRP A 5 -14.21 4.38 0.69
C TRP A 5 -14.54 5.66 -0.07
N ASP A 6 -13.66 6.65 0.04
CA ASP A 6 -13.81 7.98 -0.59
C ASP A 6 -13.19 8.02 -2.01
N HIS A 7 -13.51 7.03 -2.83
CA HIS A 7 -13.10 6.99 -4.23
C HIS A 7 -14.32 6.95 -5.14
N ARG A 8 -14.22 7.60 -6.31
CA ARG A 8 -15.30 7.63 -7.33
C ARG A 8 -15.50 6.31 -8.07
N TYR A 9 -14.69 5.29 -7.78
CA TYR A 9 -14.81 3.92 -8.27
C TYR A 9 -15.04 2.99 -7.09
N THR A 10 -15.55 1.79 -7.32
CA THR A 10 -15.81 0.79 -6.28
C THR A 10 -14.56 0.03 -5.85
N ARG A 11 -14.60 -0.60 -4.68
CA ARG A 11 -13.55 -1.55 -4.26
C ARG A 11 -13.37 -2.71 -5.23
N ALA A 12 -14.46 -3.16 -5.85
CA ALA A 12 -14.40 -4.25 -6.82
C ALA A 12 -13.59 -3.85 -8.06
N GLU A 13 -13.78 -2.64 -8.57
CA GLU A 13 -12.98 -2.10 -9.68
C GLU A 13 -11.51 -1.94 -9.29
N ALA A 14 -11.23 -1.51 -8.05
CA ALA A 14 -9.86 -1.35 -7.54
C ALA A 14 -9.11 -2.68 -7.38
N TYR A 15 -9.76 -3.67 -6.78
CA TYR A 15 -9.13 -4.93 -6.44
C TYR A 15 -9.19 -5.95 -7.57
N PHE A 16 -10.21 -5.87 -8.43
CA PHE A 16 -10.51 -6.89 -9.44
C PHE A 16 -10.82 -6.30 -10.82
N PRO A 17 -9.89 -5.55 -11.43
CA PRO A 17 -10.12 -4.91 -12.73
C PRO A 17 -10.28 -5.90 -13.88
N THR A 18 -9.80 -7.15 -13.75
CA THR A 18 -9.92 -8.20 -14.77
C THR A 18 -10.37 -9.53 -14.16
N ALA A 19 -10.91 -10.44 -14.99
CA ALA A 19 -11.29 -11.77 -14.54
C ALA A 19 -10.11 -12.56 -13.94
N ALA A 20 -8.91 -12.41 -14.50
CA ALA A 20 -7.70 -13.07 -14.00
C ALA A 20 -7.39 -12.69 -12.54
N THR A 21 -7.53 -11.41 -12.19
CA THR A 21 -7.30 -10.94 -10.81
C THR A 21 -8.30 -11.47 -9.78
N LYS A 22 -9.47 -11.96 -10.21
CA LYS A 22 -10.46 -12.64 -9.35
C LYS A 22 -10.08 -14.10 -9.09
N THR A 23 -9.52 -14.77 -10.10
CA THR A 23 -9.11 -16.19 -9.99
C THR A 23 -7.82 -16.35 -9.21
N SER A 24 -6.84 -15.46 -9.43
CA SER A 24 -5.59 -15.45 -8.69
C SER A 24 -5.20 -14.01 -8.38
N LYS A 25 -5.18 -13.69 -7.08
CA LYS A 25 -4.94 -12.34 -6.60
C LYS A 25 -3.55 -12.24 -5.96
N PHE A 26 -2.68 -11.47 -6.61
CA PHE A 26 -1.48 -10.95 -5.96
C PHE A 26 -1.82 -9.60 -5.31
N TRP A 27 -1.49 -9.47 -4.03
CA TRP A 27 -1.70 -8.24 -3.27
C TRP A 27 -0.41 -7.44 -3.20
N SER A 28 -0.48 -6.16 -3.56
CA SER A 28 0.56 -5.20 -3.24
C SER A 28 0.64 -5.09 -1.72
N SER A 29 1.83 -5.31 -1.15
CA SER A 29 2.07 -5.24 0.30
C SER A 29 1.94 -3.82 0.86
N MET A 30 2.09 -2.82 0.00
CA MET A 30 2.01 -1.40 0.35
C MET A 30 1.39 -0.57 -0.79
N ASN A 31 1.00 0.66 -0.46
CA ASN A 31 0.51 1.65 -1.41
C ASN A 31 1.67 2.29 -2.21
N ARG A 32 1.36 3.31 -3.02
CA ARG A 32 2.35 4.10 -3.74
C ARG A 32 3.38 4.71 -2.77
N VAL A 33 4.66 4.54 -3.08
CA VAL A 33 5.79 5.10 -2.32
C VAL A 33 5.88 6.62 -2.53
N ASP A 34 6.13 7.37 -1.46
CA ASP A 34 6.49 8.79 -1.53
C ASP A 34 7.99 8.95 -1.75
N SER A 35 8.36 9.24 -3.00
CA SER A 35 9.77 9.41 -3.38
C SER A 35 10.38 10.70 -2.83
N VAL A 36 9.63 11.81 -2.79
CA VAL A 36 10.17 13.11 -2.38
C VAL A 36 10.48 13.13 -0.88
N TYR A 37 9.64 12.46 -0.09
CA TYR A 37 9.93 12.28 1.33
C TYR A 37 11.23 11.49 1.55
N GLY A 38 11.43 10.41 0.77
CA GLY A 38 12.65 9.60 0.82
C GLY A 38 13.91 10.38 0.47
N ASP A 39 13.84 11.23 -0.57
CA ASP A 39 14.98 12.07 -0.98
C ASP A 39 15.34 13.12 0.08
N ARG A 40 14.34 13.63 0.83
CA ARG A 40 14.54 14.62 1.91
C ARG A 40 14.95 14.00 3.24
N ASN A 41 14.59 12.73 3.49
CA ASN A 41 14.82 12.02 4.75
C ASN A 41 15.58 10.73 4.47
N PHE A 42 16.86 10.88 4.13
CA PHE A 42 17.69 9.76 3.68
C PHE A 42 18.01 8.79 4.82
N ILE A 43 17.34 7.63 4.82
CA ILE A 43 17.58 6.52 5.73
C ILE A 43 18.00 5.30 4.90
N CYS A 44 19.26 4.91 5.02
CA CYS A 44 19.86 3.84 4.21
C CYS A 44 20.32 2.63 5.05
N SER A 45 19.92 2.57 6.31
CA SER A 45 20.16 1.44 7.21
C SER A 45 18.84 1.03 7.88
N CYS A 46 18.80 -0.18 8.42
CA CYS A 46 17.65 -0.63 9.18
C CYS A 46 17.48 0.26 10.43
N PRO A 47 16.28 0.81 10.69
CA PRO A 47 16.02 1.44 11.97
C PRO A 47 16.00 0.39 13.10
N SER A 48 16.13 0.83 14.35
CA SER A 48 16.00 -0.06 15.50
C SER A 48 14.66 -0.79 15.48
N ILE A 49 14.62 -2.04 15.95
CA ILE A 49 13.37 -2.80 16.08
C ILE A 49 12.34 -2.09 16.96
N ASP A 50 12.81 -1.30 17.92
CA ASP A 50 11.94 -0.54 18.83
C ASP A 50 11.09 0.50 18.10
N VAL A 51 11.50 0.96 16.91
CA VAL A 51 10.69 1.87 16.06
C VAL A 51 9.40 1.19 15.54
N TYR A 52 9.35 -0.14 15.56
CA TYR A 52 8.19 -0.92 15.11
C TYR A 52 7.38 -1.51 16.26
N ARG A 53 7.77 -1.26 17.51
CA ARG A 53 7.14 -1.81 18.72
C ARG A 53 6.17 -0.79 19.30
N ASP A 54 5.07 -0.53 18.60
CA ASP A 54 3.87 0.15 19.11
C ASP A 54 2.62 -0.63 18.68
#